data_AF-A0A1H9BT08-F1
#
_entry.id   AF-A0A1H9BT08-F1
#
_cell.length_a   1.000
_cell.length_b   1.000
_cell.length_c   1.000
_cell.angle_alpha   90.00
_cell.angle_beta   90.00
_cell.angle_gamma   90.00
#
_symmetry.space_group_name_H-M   'P 1'
#
loop_
_entity.id
_entity.type
_entity.pdbx_description
1 polymer ?
#
loop_
_entity_poly.entity_id
_entity_poly.type
_entity_poly.pdbx_seq_one_letter_code
_entity_poly.pdbx_strand_id
1 'polypeptide(L)'
;MAETLYIRVKHKRMTASQWASSQDVLLAGELGIESDTGQAKVGNGSSLYKDLPYIGKTVDLSGYAKKSDIPDTSSFITKIPAEYLTEDEAKNIYQPKGNYATKEELSDVSTGGSVDLSNYLTKNTADSTYQPKGNYLTVIPSEYVTEAELQQQLGDINTILAKVVGVV
;
A
#
# COMPACT_ATOMS: atom_id res chain seq x y z
N MET A 1 -42.58 -63.84 36.07
CA MET A 1 -42.74 -62.97 34.88
C MET A 1 -42.56 -61.53 35.36
N ALA A 2 -41.77 -60.72 34.67
CA ALA A 2 -41.57 -59.31 35.02
C ALA A 2 -42.45 -58.43 34.12
N GLU A 3 -43.22 -57.54 34.72
CA GLU A 3 -44.04 -56.54 34.02
C GLU A 3 -43.26 -55.23 33.93
N THR A 4 -43.24 -54.59 32.76
CA THR A 4 -42.56 -53.31 32.53
C THR A 4 -43.59 -52.20 32.44
N LEU A 5 -43.48 -51.21 33.33
CA LEU A 5 -44.33 -50.03 33.37
C LEU A 5 -43.54 -48.80 32.92
N TYR A 6 -44.10 -48.02 31.99
CA TYR A 6 -43.51 -46.76 31.53
C TYR A 6 -44.11 -45.57 32.27
N ILE A 7 -43.27 -44.79 32.95
CA ILE A 7 -43.69 -43.60 33.71
C ILE A 7 -42.93 -42.35 33.25
N ARG A 8 -43.58 -41.18 33.31
CA ARG A 8 -42.95 -39.87 33.12
C ARG A 8 -42.99 -39.10 34.43
N VAL A 9 -41.82 -38.83 35.00
CA VAL A 9 -41.68 -38.14 36.29
C VAL A 9 -41.36 -36.66 36.07
N LYS A 10 -42.01 -35.79 36.85
CA LYS A 10 -41.60 -34.39 36.99
C LYS A 10 -40.92 -34.21 38.34
N HIS A 11 -39.75 -33.58 38.33
CA HIS A 11 -39.02 -33.23 39.55
C HIS A 11 -39.26 -31.77 39.94
N LYS A 12 -38.92 -31.40 41.18
CA LYS A 12 -38.96 -30.01 41.62
C LYS A 12 -37.99 -29.20 40.75
N ARG A 13 -38.49 -28.09 40.19
CA ARG A 13 -37.72 -27.23 39.29
C ARG A 13 -38.08 -25.77 39.46
N MET A 14 -37.09 -24.92 39.36
CA MET A 14 -37.17 -23.45 39.33
C MET A 14 -35.89 -22.92 38.65
N THR A 15 -35.79 -21.63 38.38
CA THR A 15 -34.55 -21.07 37.80
C THR A 15 -33.40 -21.15 38.80
N ALA A 16 -32.14 -21.09 38.32
CA ALA A 16 -30.97 -21.07 39.19
C ALA A 16 -31.05 -19.96 40.25
N SER A 17 -31.52 -18.76 39.87
CA SER A 17 -31.71 -17.63 40.79
C SER A 17 -32.79 -17.88 41.84
N GLN A 18 -33.88 -18.55 41.47
CA GLN A 18 -34.94 -18.92 42.41
C GLN A 18 -34.43 -19.98 43.40
N TRP A 19 -33.69 -20.98 42.92
CA TRP A 19 -33.05 -21.99 43.76
C TRP A 19 -32.05 -21.37 44.74
N ALA A 20 -31.25 -20.39 44.29
CA ALA A 20 -30.29 -19.70 45.14
C ALA A 20 -30.94 -18.95 46.31
N SER A 21 -32.17 -18.47 46.12
CA SER A 21 -32.95 -17.76 47.14
C SER A 21 -33.85 -18.67 47.96
N SER A 22 -34.07 -19.92 47.52
CA SER A 22 -34.96 -20.87 48.17
C SER A 22 -34.37 -21.40 49.48
N GLN A 23 -35.25 -21.59 50.47
CA GLN A 23 -34.94 -22.27 51.73
C GLN A 23 -35.35 -23.76 51.70
N ASP A 24 -35.69 -24.27 50.52
CA ASP A 24 -36.08 -25.67 50.33
C ASP A 24 -34.88 -26.60 50.54
N VAL A 25 -35.05 -27.59 51.43
CA VAL A 25 -34.14 -28.73 51.59
C VAL A 25 -34.74 -29.93 50.84
N LEU A 26 -34.00 -30.44 49.86
CA LEU A 26 -34.38 -31.64 49.13
C LEU A 26 -34.12 -32.89 49.97
N LEU A 27 -35.04 -33.85 49.93
CA LEU A 27 -34.86 -35.14 50.60
C LEU A 27 -33.61 -35.85 50.09
N ALA A 28 -33.05 -36.75 50.91
CA ALA A 28 -31.89 -37.54 50.49
C ALA A 28 -32.24 -38.36 49.23
N GLY A 29 -31.50 -38.13 48.14
CA GLY A 29 -31.76 -38.77 46.85
C GLY A 29 -32.76 -38.04 45.93
N GLU A 30 -33.40 -36.96 46.39
CA GLU A 30 -34.34 -36.19 45.57
C GLU A 30 -33.61 -35.30 44.55
N LEU A 31 -34.06 -35.32 43.30
CA LEU A 31 -33.54 -34.48 42.22
C LEU A 31 -34.19 -33.10 42.23
N GLY A 32 -33.36 -32.05 42.21
CA GLY A 32 -33.80 -30.68 41.90
C GLY A 32 -33.15 -30.18 40.62
N ILE A 33 -33.97 -29.60 39.74
CA ILE A 33 -33.55 -29.18 38.39
C ILE A 33 -33.59 -27.65 38.28
N GLU A 34 -32.51 -27.05 37.78
CA GLU A 34 -32.49 -25.66 37.32
C GLU A 34 -33.15 -25.58 35.95
N SER A 35 -34.30 -24.91 35.86
CA SER A 35 -35.13 -24.93 34.65
C SER A 35 -34.56 -24.16 33.46
N ASP A 36 -33.65 -23.22 33.73
CA ASP A 36 -33.02 -22.29 32.79
C ASP A 36 -31.63 -22.77 32.33
N THR A 37 -30.85 -23.39 33.22
CA THR A 37 -29.50 -23.91 32.90
C THR A 37 -29.51 -25.40 32.51
N GLY A 38 -30.59 -26.12 32.84
CA GLY A 38 -30.70 -27.58 32.66
C GLY A 38 -29.85 -28.39 33.65
N GLN A 39 -29.16 -27.74 34.59
CA GLN A 39 -28.33 -28.42 35.58
C GLN A 39 -29.20 -29.05 36.69
N ALA A 40 -28.67 -30.08 37.34
CA ALA A 40 -29.36 -30.78 38.42
C ALA A 40 -28.43 -31.06 39.59
N LYS A 41 -29.03 -31.11 40.79
CA LYS A 41 -28.37 -31.48 42.04
C LYS A 41 -29.23 -32.52 42.76
N VAL A 42 -28.60 -33.36 43.59
CA VAL A 42 -29.29 -34.38 44.42
C VAL A 42 -29.29 -33.92 45.87
N GLY A 43 -30.46 -33.94 46.50
CA GLY A 43 -30.65 -33.67 47.91
C GLY A 43 -29.90 -34.66 48.80
N ASN A 44 -29.41 -34.16 49.93
CA ASN A 44 -28.82 -34.97 51.00
C ASN A 44 -29.73 -34.99 52.27
N GLY A 45 -30.93 -34.41 52.20
CA GLY A 45 -31.88 -34.33 53.31
C GLY A 45 -31.60 -33.27 54.36
N SER A 46 -30.56 -32.45 54.20
CA SER A 46 -30.18 -31.44 55.22
C SER A 46 -29.71 -30.11 54.65
N SER A 47 -28.99 -30.10 53.52
CA SER A 47 -28.45 -28.90 52.90
C SER A 47 -29.45 -28.25 51.95
N LEU A 48 -29.38 -26.92 51.86
CA LEU A 48 -30.10 -26.14 50.87
C LEU A 48 -29.59 -26.44 49.45
N TYR A 49 -30.43 -26.26 48.44
CA TYR A 49 -30.07 -26.53 47.04
C TYR A 49 -28.77 -25.86 46.58
N LYS A 50 -28.57 -24.59 46.98
CA LYS A 50 -27.39 -23.80 46.61
C LYS A 50 -26.08 -24.45 47.07
N ASP A 51 -26.11 -25.19 48.18
CA ASP A 51 -24.94 -25.80 48.81
C ASP A 51 -24.69 -27.25 48.32
N LEU A 52 -25.62 -27.82 47.56
CA LEU A 52 -25.46 -29.17 46.99
C LEU A 52 -24.51 -29.17 45.77
N PRO A 53 -23.81 -30.28 45.50
CA PRO A 53 -23.00 -30.44 44.31
C PRO A 53 -23.86 -30.71 43.06
N TYR A 54 -23.40 -30.26 41.89
CA TYR A 54 -24.01 -30.61 40.62
C TYR A 54 -23.72 -32.06 40.23
N ILE A 55 -24.73 -32.73 39.69
CA ILE A 55 -24.60 -34.05 39.09
C ILE A 55 -23.80 -33.91 37.79
N GLY A 56 -22.81 -34.78 37.60
CA GLY A 56 -22.08 -34.87 36.34
C GLY A 56 -21.09 -33.74 36.07
N LYS A 57 -20.98 -32.72 36.95
CA LYS A 57 -20.03 -31.62 36.77
C LYS A 57 -18.88 -31.72 37.76
N THR A 58 -17.90 -32.53 37.41
CA THR A 58 -16.51 -32.31 37.84
C THR A 58 -15.68 -32.18 36.58
N VAL A 59 -15.44 -30.95 36.14
CA VAL A 59 -14.47 -30.68 35.09
C VAL A 59 -13.16 -30.42 35.82
N ASP A 60 -12.19 -31.30 35.66
CA ASP A 60 -10.85 -31.06 36.15
C ASP A 60 -10.19 -29.96 35.31
N LEU A 61 -10.11 -28.76 35.89
CA LEU A 61 -9.48 -27.60 35.28
C LEU A 61 -8.07 -27.37 35.82
N SER A 62 -7.53 -28.29 36.62
CA SER A 62 -6.21 -28.14 37.25
C SER A 62 -5.05 -27.98 36.25
N GLY A 63 -5.23 -28.45 35.00
CA GLY A 63 -4.27 -28.29 33.91
C GLY A 63 -4.37 -26.99 33.11
N TYR A 64 -5.34 -26.11 33.42
CA TYR A 64 -5.52 -24.84 32.70
C TYR A 64 -4.99 -23.67 33.53
N ALA A 65 -4.36 -22.70 32.87
CA ALA A 65 -3.91 -21.46 33.49
C ALA A 65 -5.10 -20.62 33.98
N LYS A 66 -5.00 -20.11 35.20
CA LYS A 66 -5.95 -19.14 35.75
C LYS A 66 -5.68 -17.76 35.15
N LYS A 67 -6.68 -16.88 35.22
CA LYS A 67 -6.50 -15.47 34.85
C LYS A 67 -5.40 -14.77 35.68
N SER A 68 -5.17 -15.24 36.91
CA SER A 68 -4.07 -14.81 37.77
C SER A 68 -2.69 -15.22 37.27
N ASP A 69 -2.62 -16.27 36.44
CA ASP A 69 -1.37 -16.84 35.94
C ASP A 69 -0.94 -16.15 34.63
N ILE A 70 -1.81 -15.29 34.07
CA ILE A 70 -1.49 -14.45 32.92
C ILE A 70 -0.66 -13.26 33.44
N PRO A 71 0.60 -13.09 32.99
CA PRO A 71 1.43 -11.98 33.42
C PRO A 71 0.85 -10.65 32.95
N ASP A 72 1.04 -9.59 33.74
CA ASP A 72 0.67 -8.25 33.32
C ASP A 72 1.61 -7.77 32.20
N THR A 73 1.03 -7.57 31.02
CA THR A 73 1.72 -7.13 29.81
C THR A 73 1.65 -5.61 29.62
N SER A 74 1.03 -4.87 30.55
CA SER A 74 0.85 -3.42 30.49
C SER A 74 2.16 -2.64 30.40
N SER A 75 3.25 -3.23 30.91
CA SER A 75 4.60 -2.68 30.89
C SER A 75 5.36 -2.96 29.59
N PHE A 76 4.81 -3.80 28.70
CA PHE A 76 5.43 -4.00 27.39
C PHE A 76 5.34 -2.73 26.57
N ILE A 77 6.37 -2.53 25.75
CA ILE A 77 6.50 -1.34 24.90
C ILE A 77 5.28 -1.27 23.98
N THR A 78 4.36 -0.35 24.28
CA THR A 78 3.13 -0.12 23.49
C THR A 78 3.33 0.92 22.40
N LYS A 79 4.46 1.64 22.42
CA LYS A 79 4.88 2.64 21.44
C LYS A 79 6.39 2.62 21.29
N ILE A 80 6.88 2.82 20.07
CA ILE A 80 8.31 2.99 19.84
C ILE A 80 8.77 4.27 20.58
N PRO A 81 9.77 4.20 21.46
CA PRO A 81 10.30 5.37 22.15
C PRO A 81 10.87 6.39 21.14
N ALA A 82 10.84 7.68 21.48
CA ALA A 82 11.19 8.76 20.55
C ALA A 82 12.65 8.72 20.05
N GLU A 83 13.52 8.04 20.78
CA GLU A 83 14.93 7.81 20.43
C GLU A 83 15.15 6.68 19.42
N TYR A 84 14.11 5.90 19.10
CA TYR A 84 14.15 4.84 18.09
C TYR A 84 13.27 5.23 16.90
N LEU A 85 13.70 4.81 15.70
CA LEU A 85 12.95 4.96 14.46
C LEU A 85 12.51 3.59 13.97
N THR A 86 11.35 3.54 13.32
CA THR A 86 10.97 2.38 12.49
C THR A 86 11.94 2.25 11.30
N GLU A 87 11.96 1.06 10.70
CA GLU A 87 12.75 0.83 9.49
C GLU A 87 12.35 1.77 8.34
N ASP A 88 11.05 2.06 8.19
CA ASP A 88 10.53 2.97 7.18
C ASP A 88 10.91 4.43 7.45
N GLU A 89 10.80 4.89 8.69
CA GLU A 89 11.27 6.23 9.09
C GLU A 89 12.79 6.37 8.86
N ALA A 90 13.56 5.34 9.22
CA ALA A 90 15.01 5.35 9.00
C ALA A 90 15.36 5.42 7.51
N LYS A 91 14.67 4.69 6.63
CA LYS A 91 14.88 4.73 5.17
C LYS A 91 14.47 6.06 4.54
N ASN A 92 13.46 6.73 5.11
CA ASN A 92 13.01 8.03 4.64
C ASN A 92 13.95 9.18 5.05
N ILE A 93 14.60 9.06 6.21
CA ILE A 93 15.44 10.14 6.79
C ILE A 93 16.93 9.93 6.48
N TYR A 94 17.38 8.68 6.30
CA TYR A 94 18.78 8.33 6.10
C TYR A 94 18.97 7.51 4.83
N GLN A 95 20.06 7.78 4.12
CA GLN A 95 20.49 6.93 3.01
C GLN A 95 21.21 5.69 3.56
N PRO A 96 21.03 4.50 2.94
CA PRO A 96 21.71 3.28 3.36
C PRO A 96 23.22 3.41 3.14
N LYS A 97 24.03 3.15 4.18
CA LYS A 97 25.50 3.20 4.10
C LYS A 97 25.99 2.31 2.94
N GLY A 98 26.60 2.92 1.94
CA GLY A 98 27.17 2.25 0.77
C GLY A 98 28.35 3.04 0.20
N ASN A 99 28.93 2.54 -0.89
CA ASN A 99 29.98 3.26 -1.64
C ASN A 99 29.34 4.42 -2.42
N TYR A 100 29.03 5.50 -1.73
CA TYR A 100 28.61 6.74 -2.38
C TYR A 100 29.75 7.23 -3.28
N ALA A 101 29.39 7.76 -4.46
CA ALA A 101 30.35 8.42 -5.34
C ALA A 101 31.07 9.52 -4.54
N THR A 102 32.37 9.36 -4.40
CA THR A 102 33.29 10.35 -3.84
C THR A 102 33.22 11.64 -4.64
N LYS A 103 33.68 12.75 -4.07
CA LYS A 103 33.71 14.05 -4.75
C LYS A 103 34.51 13.96 -6.06
N GLU A 104 35.51 13.11 -6.09
CA GLU A 104 36.33 12.76 -7.24
C GLU A 104 35.53 11.95 -8.30
N GLU A 105 34.78 10.91 -7.89
CA GLU A 105 33.91 10.14 -8.80
C GLU A 105 32.75 10.97 -9.37
N LEU A 106 32.27 11.98 -8.63
CA LEU A 106 31.30 12.96 -9.12
C LEU A 106 31.94 14.01 -10.04
N SER A 107 33.26 14.20 -9.97
CA SER A 107 33.97 15.14 -10.83
C SER A 107 33.97 14.66 -12.27
N ASP A 108 34.12 13.35 -12.53
CA ASP A 108 34.00 12.78 -13.87
C ASP A 108 32.61 13.01 -14.49
N VAL A 109 31.56 13.11 -13.67
CA VAL A 109 30.20 13.44 -14.15
C VAL A 109 30.04 14.95 -14.34
N SER A 110 30.63 15.77 -13.47
CA SER A 110 30.49 17.23 -13.47
C SER A 110 31.44 17.97 -14.42
N THR A 111 32.54 17.35 -14.85
CA THR A 111 33.46 17.91 -15.86
C THR A 111 33.23 17.33 -17.25
N GLY A 112 32.17 16.55 -17.44
CA GLY A 112 31.87 15.90 -18.71
C GLY A 112 32.86 14.78 -18.98
N GLY A 113 32.63 13.60 -18.39
CA GLY A 113 33.22 12.37 -18.88
C GLY A 113 33.09 12.36 -20.39
N SER A 114 34.22 12.17 -21.10
CA SER A 114 34.38 12.38 -22.55
C SER A 114 33.11 12.08 -23.34
N VAL A 115 32.27 13.10 -23.53
CA VAL A 115 31.04 12.96 -24.32
C VAL A 115 31.53 12.87 -25.76
N ASP A 116 31.34 11.71 -26.39
CA ASP A 116 31.68 11.53 -27.80
C ASP A 116 30.74 12.39 -28.66
N LEU A 117 31.21 13.59 -28.97
CA LEU A 117 30.52 14.57 -29.80
C LEU A 117 30.94 14.44 -31.28
N SER A 118 31.60 13.36 -31.69
CA SER A 118 32.13 13.21 -33.05
C SER A 118 31.04 13.28 -34.14
N ASN A 119 29.78 13.00 -33.78
CA ASN A 119 28.62 13.10 -34.67
C ASN A 119 27.93 14.49 -34.67
N TYR A 120 28.45 15.46 -33.93
CA TYR A 120 27.85 16.79 -33.79
C TYR A 120 28.80 17.86 -34.34
N LEU A 121 28.23 18.84 -35.04
CA LEU A 121 28.96 20.02 -35.48
C LEU A 121 29.09 21.03 -34.35
N THR A 122 30.22 21.74 -34.29
CA THR A 122 30.33 22.92 -33.42
C THR A 122 29.41 24.03 -33.92
N LYS A 123 28.98 24.93 -33.03
CA LYS A 123 28.13 26.06 -33.40
C LYS A 123 28.75 26.91 -34.52
N ASN A 124 30.06 27.19 -34.43
CA ASN A 124 30.79 27.94 -35.45
C ASN A 124 30.78 27.22 -36.80
N THR A 125 31.02 25.90 -36.82
CA THR A 125 30.99 25.11 -38.06
C THR A 125 29.58 25.05 -38.64
N ALA A 126 28.56 24.93 -37.80
CA ALA A 126 27.17 24.95 -38.24
C ALA A 126 26.79 26.32 -38.85
N ASP A 127 27.16 27.41 -38.18
CA ASP A 127 26.87 28.79 -38.61
C ASP A 127 27.58 29.16 -39.93
N SER A 128 28.77 28.61 -40.19
CA SER A 128 29.49 28.85 -41.45
C SER A 128 29.02 27.96 -42.61
N THR A 129 28.47 26.78 -42.31
CA THR A 129 28.10 25.77 -43.32
C THR A 129 26.65 25.89 -43.74
N TYR A 130 25.77 26.21 -42.81
CA TYR A 130 24.33 26.26 -43.01
C TYR A 130 23.80 27.66 -42.81
N GLN A 131 22.82 28.04 -43.63
CA GLN A 131 22.02 29.22 -43.33
C GLN A 131 21.12 28.90 -42.12
N PRO A 132 20.86 29.87 -41.22
CA PRO A 132 19.94 29.66 -40.12
C PRO A 132 18.52 29.34 -40.63
N LYS A 133 17.56 29.05 -39.75
CA LYS A 133 16.15 29.00 -40.17
C LYS A 133 15.56 30.39 -40.06
N GLY A 134 15.00 30.90 -41.14
CA GLY A 134 14.44 32.25 -41.22
C GLY A 134 13.56 32.40 -42.46
N ASN A 135 12.91 33.56 -42.58
CA ASN A 135 12.15 33.91 -43.77
C ASN A 135 13.12 34.36 -44.86
N TYR A 136 13.66 33.39 -45.60
CA TYR A 136 14.46 33.65 -46.78
C TYR A 136 13.58 34.11 -47.93
N LEU A 137 14.12 34.99 -48.76
CA LEU A 137 13.50 35.43 -50.00
C LEU A 137 13.33 34.18 -50.91
N THR A 138 12.11 33.67 -51.02
CA THR A 138 11.82 32.46 -51.84
C THR A 138 11.55 32.81 -53.30
N VAL A 139 11.35 34.10 -53.61
CA VAL A 139 11.09 34.64 -54.95
C VAL A 139 11.80 35.98 -55.06
N ILE A 140 12.39 36.26 -56.23
CA ILE A 140 12.98 37.58 -56.53
C ILE A 140 11.83 38.59 -56.64
N PRO A 141 11.80 39.64 -55.81
CA PRO A 141 10.77 40.66 -55.89
C PRO A 141 10.77 41.35 -57.26
N SER A 142 9.59 41.71 -57.76
CA SER A 142 9.40 42.26 -59.12
C SER A 142 10.16 43.57 -59.39
N GLU A 143 10.62 44.25 -58.35
CA GLU A 143 11.46 45.45 -58.44
C GLU A 143 12.93 45.16 -58.77
N TYR A 144 13.36 43.89 -58.71
CA TYR A 144 14.71 43.46 -59.09
C TYR A 144 14.68 42.71 -60.43
N VAL A 145 15.68 42.96 -61.27
CA VAL A 145 15.85 42.30 -62.58
C VAL A 145 16.31 40.86 -62.37
N THR A 146 15.64 39.91 -63.02
CA THR A 146 16.05 38.52 -63.08
C THR A 146 17.14 38.31 -64.14
N GLU A 147 17.95 37.25 -64.00
CA GLU A 147 18.98 36.94 -65.00
C GLU A 147 18.40 36.75 -66.40
N ALA A 148 17.21 36.13 -66.51
CA ALA A 148 16.53 35.96 -67.79
C ALA A 148 16.16 37.30 -68.44
N GLU A 149 15.65 38.26 -67.67
CA GLU A 149 15.32 39.61 -68.16
C GLU A 149 16.57 40.38 -68.59
N LEU A 150 17.66 40.26 -67.84
CA LEU A 150 18.95 40.87 -68.20
C LEU A 150 19.49 40.28 -69.50
N GLN A 151 19.45 38.97 -69.66
CA GLN A 151 19.91 38.28 -70.86
C GLN A 151 19.04 38.62 -72.08
N GLN A 152 17.72 38.75 -71.91
CA GLN A 152 16.83 39.21 -72.97
C GLN A 152 17.20 40.63 -73.41
N GLN A 153 17.40 41.55 -72.46
CA GLN A 153 17.79 42.93 -72.78
C GLN A 153 19.13 42.99 -73.52
N LEU A 154 20.13 42.21 -73.11
CA LEU A 154 21.41 42.11 -73.81
C LEU A 154 21.25 41.55 -75.23
N GLY A 155 20.40 40.54 -75.41
CA GLY A 155 20.05 39.98 -76.71
C GLY A 155 19.38 41.00 -77.63
N ASP A 156 18.44 41.77 -77.10
CA ASP A 156 17.75 42.85 -77.82
C ASP A 156 18.75 43.94 -78.24
N ILE A 157 19.64 44.35 -77.34
CA ILE A 157 20.72 45.32 -77.62
C ILE A 157 21.62 44.81 -78.75
N ASN A 158 22.05 43.55 -78.69
CA ASN A 158 22.90 42.96 -79.73
C ASN A 158 22.18 42.90 -81.08
N THR A 159 20.88 42.60 -81.08
CA THR A 159 20.05 42.58 -82.30
C THR A 159 19.90 43.98 -82.89
N ILE A 160 19.74 45.01 -82.05
CA ILE A 160 19.69 46.41 -82.49
C ILE A 160 21.04 46.84 -83.07
N LEU A 161 22.15 46.50 -82.41
CA LEU A 161 23.50 46.79 -82.91
C LEU A 161 23.75 46.13 -84.28
N ALA A 162 23.36 44.86 -84.46
CA ALA A 162 23.49 44.18 -85.75
C ALA A 162 22.71 44.91 -86.87
N LYS A 163 21.49 45.37 -86.59
CA LYS A 163 20.66 46.15 -87.54
C LYS A 163 21.25 47.52 -87.88
N VAL A 164 21.84 48.22 -86.90
CA VAL A 164 22.43 49.57 -87.10
C VAL A 164 23.77 49.50 -87.85
N VAL A 165 24.56 48.45 -87.61
CA VAL A 165 25.89 48.27 -88.22
C VAL A 165 25.81 47.57 -89.60
N GLY A 166 24.63 47.09 -90.01
CA GLY A 166 24.39 46.60 -91.37
C GLY A 166 24.97 45.21 -91.66
N VAL A 167 25.01 44.33 -90.66
CA VAL A 167 25.39 42.91 -90.84
C VAL A 167 24.13 42.07 -90.62
N VAL A 168 23.64 41.44 -91.68
CA VAL A 168 22.63 40.36 -91.62
C VAL A 168 23.32 39.08 -91.20
#